data_AF-A0A975JLU0-F1
#
_entry.id   AF-A0A975JLU0-F1
#
_cell.length_a   1.000
_cell.length_b   1.000
_cell.length_c   1.000
_cell.angle_alpha   90.00
_cell.angle_beta   90.00
_cell.angle_gamma   90.00
#
_symmetry.space_group_name_H-M   'P 1'
#
loop_
_entity.id
_entity.type
_entity.pdbx_description
1 polymer ?
#
loop_
_entity_poly.entity_id
_entity_poly.type
_entity_poly.pdbx_seq_one_letter_code
_entity_poly.pdbx_strand_id
1 'polypeptide(L)'
;MTNEVALVIVAAIGVIGTLAASFVSPFYQRAHEKWKAEREDQAILRDKAEELFDEIDSYVSGYQQASVSAVARLKDETVEVRGIPDLARIRSITAIYFPSAMPLVEDFEKQNRVLMTAIVEQAKTATEQGAAGLDTLKGLPMIMTVKYQQLASEFIPKLRGHIATETPKLGLETKK
;
A
#
# COMPACT_ATOMS: atom_id res chain seq x y z
N MET A 1 -65.61 15.37 36.85
CA MET A 1 -64.58 14.35 37.13
C MET A 1 -63.95 13.72 35.88
N THR A 2 -64.51 13.89 34.68
CA THR A 2 -63.98 13.27 33.44
C THR A 2 -62.80 14.01 32.79
N ASN A 3 -62.69 15.34 32.98
CA ASN A 3 -61.59 16.13 32.38
C ASN A 3 -60.23 15.95 33.06
N GLU A 4 -60.18 15.69 34.37
CA GLU A 4 -58.91 15.51 35.10
C GLU A 4 -58.23 14.18 34.75
N VAL A 5 -59.01 13.11 34.56
CA VAL A 5 -58.50 11.79 34.18
C VAL A 5 -57.88 11.81 32.78
N ALA A 6 -58.50 12.50 31.83
CA ALA A 6 -57.97 12.65 30.48
C ALA A 6 -56.64 13.42 30.45
N LEU A 7 -56.51 14.46 31.29
CA LEU A 7 -55.31 15.30 31.35
C LEU A 7 -54.13 14.55 32.01
N VAL A 8 -54.39 13.72 33.02
CA VAL A 8 -53.39 12.86 33.66
C VAL A 8 -52.90 11.76 32.71
N ILE A 9 -53.79 11.17 31.90
CA ILE A 9 -53.40 10.14 30.91
C ILE A 9 -52.52 10.74 29.80
N VAL A 10 -52.87 11.91 29.28
CA VAL A 10 -52.05 12.60 28.25
C VAL A 10 -50.69 13.00 28.82
N ALA A 11 -50.64 13.51 30.04
CA ALA A 11 -49.38 13.83 30.72
C ALA A 11 -48.51 12.57 30.95
N ALA A 12 -49.12 11.47 31.39
CA ALA A 12 -48.40 10.20 31.61
C ALA A 12 -47.84 9.61 30.31
N ILE A 13 -48.61 9.62 29.21
CA ILE A 13 -48.14 9.13 27.90
C ILE A 13 -47.04 10.05 27.35
N GLY A 14 -47.18 11.37 27.50
CA GLY A 14 -46.17 12.34 27.08
C GLY A 14 -44.83 12.16 27.81
N VAL A 15 -44.87 11.93 29.13
CA VAL A 15 -43.68 11.69 29.96
C VAL A 15 -43.03 10.32 29.67
N ILE A 16 -43.83 9.27 29.45
CA ILE A 16 -43.32 7.95 29.08
C ILE A 16 -42.69 7.98 27.68
N GLY A 17 -43.31 8.67 26.72
CA GLY A 17 -42.78 8.82 25.36
C GLY A 17 -41.48 9.63 25.31
N THR A 18 -41.36 10.70 26.10
CA THR A 18 -40.11 11.47 26.21
C THR A 18 -39.02 10.70 26.94
N LEU A 19 -39.34 9.96 28.00
CA LEU A 19 -38.40 9.06 28.67
C LEU A 19 -37.89 7.97 27.73
N ALA A 20 -38.78 7.29 27.00
CA ALA A 20 -38.40 6.29 26.00
C ALA A 20 -37.52 6.87 24.89
N ALA A 21 -37.82 8.07 24.40
CA ALA A 21 -36.99 8.77 23.41
C ALA A 21 -35.58 9.10 23.96
N SER A 22 -35.47 9.52 25.23
CA SER A 22 -34.19 9.81 25.87
C SER A 22 -33.33 8.56 26.16
N PHE A 23 -33.93 7.37 26.29
CA PHE A 23 -33.17 6.12 26.41
C PHE A 23 -32.74 5.57 25.05
N VAL A 24 -33.51 5.80 23.98
CA VAL A 24 -33.25 5.21 22.66
C VAL A 24 -32.36 6.12 21.79
N SER A 25 -32.46 7.44 21.93
CA SER A 25 -31.65 8.43 21.18
C SER A 25 -30.12 8.24 21.35
N PRO A 26 -29.57 7.98 22.55
CA PRO A 26 -28.12 7.77 22.71
C PRO A 26 -27.61 6.52 22.00
N PHE A 27 -28.43 5.47 21.88
CA PHE A 27 -28.05 4.25 21.15
C PHE A 27 -28.02 4.48 19.64
N TYR A 28 -29.00 5.20 19.08
CA TYR A 28 -28.99 5.57 17.67
C TYR A 28 -27.86 6.55 17.33
N GLN A 29 -27.57 7.52 18.21
CA GLN A 29 -26.43 8.42 18.04
C GLN A 29 -25.11 7.65 18.04
N ARG A 30 -24.88 6.77 19.02
CA ARG A 30 -23.67 5.91 19.06
C ARG A 30 -23.57 4.97 17.86
N ALA A 31 -24.69 4.39 17.42
CA ALA A 31 -24.71 3.52 16.24
C ALA A 31 -24.42 4.31 14.95
N HIS A 32 -24.96 5.52 14.83
CA HIS A 32 -24.72 6.40 13.70
C HIS A 32 -23.28 6.93 13.66
N GLU A 33 -22.71 7.31 14.81
CA GLU A 33 -21.30 7.70 14.95
C GLU A 33 -20.36 6.54 14.59
N LYS A 34 -20.63 5.33 15.09
CA LYS A 34 -19.86 4.13 14.71
C LYS A 34 -19.93 3.86 13.21
N TRP A 35 -21.12 3.89 12.64
CA TRP A 35 -21.33 3.70 11.20
C TRP A 35 -20.61 4.76 10.37
N LYS A 36 -20.59 6.02 10.83
CA LYS A 36 -19.89 7.11 10.16
C LYS A 36 -18.37 6.90 10.25
N ALA A 37 -17.85 6.56 11.42
CA ALA A 37 -16.45 6.24 11.64
C ALA A 37 -16.00 5.06 10.76
N GLU A 38 -16.79 3.98 10.69
CA GLU A 38 -16.49 2.83 9.81
C GLU A 38 -16.43 3.23 8.33
N ARG A 39 -17.31 4.11 7.86
CA ARG A 39 -17.26 4.61 6.47
C ARG A 39 -16.06 5.50 6.21
N GLU A 40 -15.70 6.35 7.17
CA GLU A 40 -14.53 7.21 7.09
C GLU A 40 -13.24 6.36 7.08
N ASP A 41 -13.13 5.36 7.95
CA ASP A 41 -12.01 4.41 7.97
C ASP A 41 -11.90 3.63 6.65
N GLN A 42 -13.03 3.17 6.10
CA GLN A 42 -13.06 2.50 4.79
C GLN A 42 -12.69 3.43 3.63
N ALA A 43 -12.98 4.72 3.72
CA ALA A 43 -12.54 5.70 2.73
C ALA A 43 -11.03 5.90 2.82
N ILE A 44 -10.49 6.08 4.03
CA ILE A 44 -9.05 6.21 4.28
C ILE A 44 -8.29 5.00 3.74
N LEU A 45 -8.76 3.77 3.98
CA LEU A 45 -8.12 2.56 3.45
C LEU A 45 -8.08 2.54 1.92
N ARG A 46 -9.13 3.03 1.24
CA ARG A 46 -9.15 3.14 -0.22
C ARG A 46 -8.17 4.18 -0.74
N ASP A 47 -8.17 5.36 -0.14
CA ASP A 47 -7.24 6.44 -0.50
C ASP A 47 -5.79 5.99 -0.32
N LYS A 48 -5.51 5.22 0.74
CA LYS A 48 -4.16 4.69 1.01
C LYS A 48 -3.79 3.53 0.11
N ALA A 49 -4.74 2.73 -0.35
CA ALA A 49 -4.50 1.72 -1.38
C ALA A 49 -4.13 2.37 -2.72
N GLU A 50 -4.82 3.44 -3.10
CA GLU A 50 -4.52 4.22 -4.30
C GLU A 50 -3.13 4.87 -4.20
N GLU A 51 -2.84 5.54 -3.08
CA GLU A 51 -1.50 6.10 -2.82
C GLU A 51 -0.41 5.02 -2.91
N LEU A 52 -0.65 3.83 -2.38
CA LEU A 52 0.30 2.72 -2.45
C LEU A 52 0.49 2.20 -3.89
N PHE A 53 -0.56 2.17 -4.71
CA PHE A 53 -0.45 1.77 -6.11
C PHE A 53 0.33 2.79 -6.95
N ASP A 54 0.10 4.08 -6.72
CA ASP A 54 0.85 5.16 -7.36
C ASP A 54 2.33 5.11 -6.98
N GLU A 55 2.64 4.87 -5.71
CA GLU A 55 4.02 4.71 -5.24
C GLU A 55 4.70 3.48 -5.86
N ILE A 56 3.97 2.37 -6.03
CA ILE A 56 4.47 1.19 -6.75
C ILE A 56 4.75 1.52 -8.22
N ASP A 57 3.87 2.25 -8.91
CA ASP A 57 4.08 2.63 -10.31
C ASP A 57 5.25 3.61 -10.47
N SER A 58 5.36 4.59 -9.57
CA SER A 58 6.50 5.50 -9.48
C SER A 58 7.82 4.74 -9.27
N TYR A 59 7.81 3.75 -8.37
CA TYR A 59 8.96 2.88 -8.12
C TYR A 59 9.39 2.10 -9.36
N VAL A 60 8.43 1.49 -10.08
CA VAL A 60 8.70 0.77 -11.33
C VAL A 60 9.31 1.68 -12.39
N SER A 61 8.74 2.87 -12.56
CA SER A 61 9.23 3.86 -13.53
C SER A 61 10.63 4.33 -13.17
N GLY A 62 10.86 4.69 -11.90
CA GLY A 62 12.18 5.11 -11.40
C GLY A 62 13.24 4.03 -11.59
N TYR A 63 12.87 2.78 -11.33
CA TYR A 63 13.74 1.64 -11.58
C TYR A 63 14.06 1.46 -13.06
N GLN A 64 13.06 1.49 -13.96
CA GLN A 64 13.30 1.39 -15.40
C GLN A 64 14.23 2.50 -15.90
N GLN A 65 14.08 3.72 -15.39
CA GLN A 65 14.97 4.83 -15.71
C GLN A 65 16.40 4.61 -15.20
N ALA A 66 16.56 4.08 -13.98
CA ALA A 66 17.87 3.69 -13.44
C ALA A 66 18.56 2.66 -14.35
N SER A 67 17.84 1.61 -14.74
CA SER A 67 18.31 0.59 -15.67
C SER A 67 18.71 1.16 -17.04
N VAL A 68 17.84 1.98 -17.65
CA VAL A 68 18.13 2.62 -18.94
C VAL A 68 19.37 3.51 -18.85
N SER A 69 19.49 4.31 -17.78
CA SER A 69 20.66 5.18 -17.58
C SER A 69 21.96 4.38 -17.42
N ALA A 70 21.91 3.25 -16.70
CA ALA A 70 23.06 2.38 -16.51
C ALA A 70 23.50 1.72 -17.82
N VAL A 71 22.54 1.27 -18.65
CA VAL A 71 22.84 0.71 -19.98
C VAL A 71 23.33 1.79 -20.95
N ALA A 72 22.71 2.97 -20.94
CA ALA A 72 23.14 4.08 -21.78
C ALA A 72 24.58 4.51 -21.47
N ARG A 73 24.98 4.48 -20.19
CA ARG A 73 26.34 4.77 -19.77
C ARG A 73 27.38 3.81 -20.33
N LEU A 74 27.02 2.56 -20.61
CA LEU A 74 27.91 1.59 -21.28
C LEU A 74 28.26 2.01 -22.71
N LYS A 75 27.38 2.78 -23.36
CA LYS A 75 27.58 3.30 -24.72
C LYS A 75 28.20 4.71 -24.71
N ASP A 76 27.85 5.52 -23.71
CA ASP A 76 28.29 6.90 -23.57
C ASP A 76 28.59 7.22 -22.10
N GLU A 77 29.88 7.32 -21.76
CA GLU A 77 30.34 7.53 -20.39
C GLU A 77 29.90 8.88 -19.78
N THR A 78 29.41 9.81 -20.59
CA THR A 78 28.92 11.13 -20.15
C THR A 78 27.51 11.07 -19.54
N VAL A 79 26.78 9.97 -19.72
CA VAL A 79 25.42 9.80 -19.19
C VAL A 79 25.47 9.61 -17.67
N GLU A 80 24.72 10.44 -16.95
CA GLU A 80 24.54 10.33 -15.50
C GLU A 80 23.73 9.07 -15.15
N VAL A 81 24.22 8.27 -14.20
CA VAL A 81 23.51 7.08 -13.71
C VAL A 81 22.48 7.52 -12.68
N ARG A 82 21.21 7.20 -12.93
CA ARG A 82 20.14 7.40 -11.94
C ARG A 82 20.17 6.29 -10.91
N GLY A 83 19.99 6.65 -9.64
CA GLY A 83 19.87 5.71 -8.54
C GLY A 83 18.55 4.93 -8.57
N ILE A 84 18.54 3.75 -7.94
CA ILE A 84 17.33 2.96 -7.73
C ILE A 84 16.49 3.67 -6.65
N PRO A 85 15.17 3.85 -6.86
CA PRO A 85 14.30 4.46 -5.85
C PRO A 85 14.23 3.64 -4.56
N ASP A 86 13.96 4.32 -3.44
CA ASP A 86 13.82 3.69 -2.11
C ASP A 86 12.39 3.13 -1.91
N LEU A 87 12.28 2.01 -1.21
CA LEU A 87 11.01 1.39 -0.80
C LEU A 87 10.41 2.02 0.46
N ALA A 88 11.09 2.97 1.10
CA ALA A 88 10.67 3.51 2.40
C ALA A 88 9.20 3.95 2.44
N ARG A 89 8.69 4.59 1.39
CA ARG A 89 7.29 5.03 1.34
C ARG A 89 6.32 3.86 1.20
N ILE A 90 6.57 2.94 0.26
CA ILE A 90 5.81 1.69 0.10
C ILE A 90 5.75 0.92 1.43
N ARG A 91 6.90 0.76 2.09
CA ARG A 91 7.00 0.12 3.40
C ARG A 91 6.19 0.84 4.47
N SER A 92 6.25 2.17 4.52
CA SER A 92 5.52 2.96 5.53
C SER A 92 3.99 2.84 5.38
N ILE A 93 3.48 2.96 4.16
CA ILE A 93 2.04 2.85 3.90
C ILE A 93 1.57 1.42 4.18
N THR A 94 2.33 0.42 3.74
CA THR A 94 2.02 -0.99 3.99
C THR A 94 2.02 -1.30 5.48
N ALA A 95 3.01 -0.86 6.25
CA ALA A 95 3.10 -1.15 7.68
C ALA A 95 1.96 -0.56 8.50
N ILE A 96 1.47 0.62 8.10
CA ILE A 96 0.43 1.35 8.85
C ILE A 96 -0.97 0.87 8.44
N TYR A 97 -1.23 0.72 7.14
CA TYR A 97 -2.59 0.51 6.62
C TYR A 97 -2.86 -0.92 6.13
N PHE A 98 -1.81 -1.68 5.78
CA PHE A 98 -1.92 -3.04 5.23
C PHE A 98 -0.89 -3.98 5.88
N PRO A 99 -0.86 -4.10 7.22
CA PRO A 99 0.22 -4.79 7.94
C PRO A 99 0.35 -6.27 7.56
N SER A 100 -0.73 -6.91 7.14
CA SER A 100 -0.72 -8.30 6.64
C SER A 100 -0.01 -8.48 5.30
N ALA A 101 0.18 -7.40 4.53
CA ALA A 101 0.99 -7.40 3.31
C ALA A 101 2.48 -7.16 3.56
N MET A 102 2.89 -6.75 4.77
CA MET A 102 4.30 -6.49 5.11
C MET A 102 5.26 -7.66 4.82
N PRO A 103 4.90 -8.93 5.07
CA PRO A 103 5.78 -10.05 4.73
C PRO A 103 6.18 -10.10 3.25
N LEU A 104 5.33 -9.59 2.34
CA LEU A 104 5.67 -9.52 0.90
C LEU A 104 6.74 -8.46 0.63
N VAL A 105 6.68 -7.32 1.32
CA VAL A 105 7.68 -6.24 1.22
C VAL A 105 9.01 -6.70 1.80
N GLU A 106 8.99 -7.34 2.97
CA GLU A 106 10.20 -7.86 3.62
C GLU A 106 10.87 -8.97 2.80
N ASP A 107 10.09 -9.88 2.22
CA ASP A 107 10.62 -10.93 1.35
C ASP A 107 11.25 -10.34 0.08
N PHE A 108 10.61 -9.33 -0.53
CA PHE A 108 11.19 -8.61 -1.67
C PHE A 108 12.51 -7.92 -1.29
N GLU A 109 12.57 -7.20 -0.16
CA GLU A 109 13.79 -6.56 0.33
C GLU A 109 14.91 -7.57 0.57
N LYS A 110 14.57 -8.74 1.14
CA LYS A 110 15.51 -9.83 1.39
C LYS A 110 16.05 -10.41 0.08
N GLN A 111 15.18 -10.73 -0.87
CA GLN A 111 15.59 -11.25 -2.18
C GLN A 111 16.45 -10.25 -2.94
N ASN A 112 16.08 -8.96 -2.92
CA ASN A 112 16.87 -7.90 -3.51
C ASN A 112 18.26 -7.79 -2.86
N ARG A 113 18.36 -7.89 -1.53
CA ARG A 113 19.66 -7.87 -0.83
C ARG A 113 20.55 -9.05 -1.23
N VAL A 114 19.98 -10.24 -1.37
CA VAL A 114 20.72 -11.44 -1.83
C VAL A 114 21.25 -11.23 -3.25
N LEU A 115 20.38 -10.74 -4.14
CA LEU A 115 20.76 -10.43 -5.52
C LEU A 115 21.89 -9.39 -5.57
N MET A 116 21.75 -8.28 -4.86
CA MET A 116 22.77 -7.21 -4.82
C MET A 116 24.10 -7.70 -4.25
N THR A 117 24.08 -8.53 -3.21
CA THR A 117 25.30 -9.14 -2.66
C THR A 117 26.00 -10.01 -3.72
N ALA A 118 25.24 -10.82 -4.46
CA ALA A 118 25.80 -11.67 -5.51
C ALA A 118 26.41 -10.85 -6.66
N ILE A 119 25.76 -9.76 -7.07
CA ILE A 119 26.26 -8.84 -8.09
C ILE A 119 27.56 -8.16 -7.63
N VAL A 120 27.61 -7.69 -6.38
CA VAL A 120 28.81 -7.05 -5.83
C VAL A 120 29.99 -8.03 -5.79
N GLU A 121 29.77 -9.27 -5.37
CA GLU A 121 30.81 -10.30 -5.38
C GLU A 121 31.29 -10.58 -6.82
N GLN A 122 30.37 -10.70 -7.77
CA GLN A 122 30.71 -10.90 -9.18
C GLN A 122 31.49 -9.71 -9.77
N ALA A 123 31.13 -8.48 -9.38
CA ALA A 123 31.86 -7.27 -9.77
C ALA A 123 33.28 -7.26 -9.18
N LYS A 124 33.43 -7.66 -7.91
CA LYS A 124 34.73 -7.77 -7.25
C LYS A 124 35.62 -8.78 -7.94
N THR A 125 35.12 -10.00 -8.19
CA THR A 125 35.86 -11.04 -8.93
C THR A 125 36.26 -10.56 -10.33
N ALA A 126 35.36 -9.89 -11.05
CA ALA A 126 35.67 -9.36 -12.38
C ALA A 126 36.74 -8.25 -12.34
N THR A 127 36.75 -7.43 -11.29
CA THR A 127 37.78 -6.39 -11.09
C THR A 127 39.15 -7.02 -10.82
N GLU A 128 39.20 -8.11 -10.04
CA GLU A 128 40.42 -8.87 -9.74
C GLU A 128 41.01 -9.58 -10.97
N GLN A 129 40.18 -9.86 -11.99
CA GLN A 129 40.59 -10.48 -13.27
C GLN A 129 41.18 -9.48 -14.29
N GLY A 130 41.21 -8.18 -13.97
CA GLY A 130 41.78 -7.14 -14.83
C GLY A 130 41.11 -7.09 -16.21
N ALA A 131 41.91 -7.14 -17.28
CA ALA A 131 41.42 -7.02 -18.65
C ALA A 131 40.42 -8.14 -19.05
N ALA A 132 40.54 -9.34 -18.48
CA ALA A 132 39.64 -10.46 -18.77
C ALA A 132 38.24 -10.30 -18.13
N GLY A 133 38.14 -9.53 -17.03
CA GLY A 133 36.87 -9.28 -16.35
C GLY A 133 36.12 -8.05 -16.86
N LEU A 134 36.72 -7.28 -17.78
CA LEU A 134 36.15 -6.01 -18.26
C LEU A 134 34.82 -6.21 -19.00
N ASP A 135 34.69 -7.30 -19.76
CA ASP A 135 33.43 -7.62 -20.46
C ASP A 135 32.34 -8.10 -19.51
N THR A 136 32.71 -8.79 -18.43
CA THR A 136 31.77 -9.14 -17.34
C THR A 136 31.23 -7.88 -16.68
N LEU A 137 32.09 -6.91 -16.35
CA LEU A 137 31.68 -5.63 -15.75
C LEU A 137 30.73 -4.84 -16.66
N LYS A 138 30.95 -4.85 -17.99
CA LYS A 138 30.04 -4.24 -18.95
C LYS A 138 28.68 -4.93 -19.01
N GLY A 139 28.62 -6.25 -18.80
CA GLY A 139 27.37 -7.02 -18.78
C GLY A 139 26.57 -6.90 -17.47
N LEU A 140 27.20 -6.52 -16.36
CA LEU A 140 26.55 -6.47 -15.05
C LEU A 140 25.29 -5.59 -15.01
N PRO A 141 25.27 -4.35 -15.53
CA PRO A 141 24.06 -3.53 -15.52
C PRO A 141 22.86 -4.19 -16.20
N MET A 142 23.10 -4.96 -17.27
CA MET A 142 22.06 -5.72 -17.96
C MET A 142 21.54 -6.86 -17.07
N ILE A 143 22.43 -7.63 -16.45
CA ILE A 143 22.07 -8.73 -15.55
C ILE A 143 21.28 -8.19 -14.34
N MET A 144 21.76 -7.11 -13.73
CA MET A 144 21.05 -6.41 -12.65
C MET A 144 19.64 -6.05 -13.09
N THR A 145 19.52 -5.44 -14.27
CA THR A 145 18.26 -4.98 -14.82
C THR A 145 17.25 -6.11 -15.01
N VAL A 146 17.68 -7.20 -15.66
CA VAL A 146 16.80 -8.35 -15.95
C VAL A 146 16.41 -9.08 -14.67
N LYS A 147 17.35 -9.32 -13.77
CA LYS A 147 17.09 -10.06 -12.52
C LYS A 147 16.15 -9.31 -11.61
N TYR A 148 16.33 -8.01 -11.49
CA TYR A 148 15.44 -7.23 -10.65
C TYR A 148 14.07 -7.01 -11.32
N GLN A 149 13.99 -6.91 -12.66
CA GLN A 149 12.71 -6.91 -13.36
C GLN A 149 11.93 -8.21 -13.09
N GLN A 150 12.61 -9.36 -13.03
CA GLN A 150 11.99 -10.63 -12.62
C GLN A 150 11.42 -10.56 -11.20
N LEU A 151 12.22 -10.09 -10.23
CA LEU A 151 11.76 -9.91 -8.84
C LEU A 151 10.54 -8.97 -8.75
N ALA A 152 10.60 -7.82 -9.42
CA ALA A 152 9.51 -6.85 -9.42
C ALA A 152 8.25 -7.40 -10.08
N SER A 153 8.39 -8.16 -11.18
CA SER A 153 7.25 -8.75 -11.89
C SER A 153 6.46 -9.77 -11.07
N GLU A 154 7.09 -10.38 -10.07
CA GLU A 154 6.41 -11.25 -9.11
C GLU A 154 5.85 -10.50 -7.91
N PHE A 155 6.63 -9.56 -7.37
CA PHE A 155 6.26 -8.80 -6.18
C PHE A 155 5.04 -7.91 -6.41
N ILE A 156 5.02 -7.15 -7.51
CA ILE A 156 4.00 -6.13 -7.76
C ILE A 156 2.60 -6.73 -7.86
N PRO A 157 2.35 -7.79 -8.67
CA PRO A 157 1.02 -8.39 -8.74
C PRO A 157 0.59 -9.03 -7.42
N LYS A 158 1.52 -9.65 -6.67
CA LYS A 158 1.24 -10.24 -5.35
C LYS A 158 0.80 -9.17 -4.36
N LEU A 159 1.56 -8.08 -4.26
CA LEU A 159 1.26 -6.97 -3.36
C LEU A 159 -0.07 -6.30 -3.73
N ARG A 160 -0.29 -6.01 -5.02
CA ARG A 160 -1.56 -5.44 -5.50
C ARG A 160 -2.75 -6.34 -5.23
N GLY A 161 -2.60 -7.65 -5.49
CA GLY A 161 -3.64 -8.64 -5.22
C GLY A 161 -4.01 -8.68 -3.73
N HIS A 162 -3.00 -8.67 -2.86
CA HIS A 162 -3.20 -8.69 -1.41
C HIS A 162 -3.91 -7.43 -0.90
N ILE A 163 -3.45 -6.25 -1.31
CA ILE A 163 -4.08 -4.97 -0.96
C ILE A 163 -5.52 -4.91 -1.48
N ALA A 164 -5.78 -5.37 -2.71
CA ALA A 164 -7.12 -5.37 -3.29
C ALA A 164 -8.10 -6.30 -2.54
N THR A 165 -7.61 -7.35 -1.87
CA THR A 165 -8.46 -8.20 -1.01
C THR A 165 -8.79 -7.57 0.34
N GLU A 166 -7.91 -6.71 0.86
CA GLU A 166 -8.10 -6.02 2.15
C GLU A 166 -8.85 -4.70 2.00
N THR A 167 -8.80 -4.09 0.82
CA THR A 167 -9.43 -2.80 0.55
C THR A 167 -10.95 -2.95 0.43
N PRO A 168 -11.75 -2.20 1.20
CA PRO A 168 -13.21 -2.22 1.11
C PRO A 168 -13.69 -1.83 -0.29
N LYS A 169 -14.54 -2.66 -0.89
CA LYS A 169 -15.16 -2.35 -2.19
C LYS A 169 -16.21 -1.25 -2.00
N LEU A 170 -16.35 -0.37 -3.00
CA LEU A 170 -17.49 0.53 -3.09
C LEU A 170 -18.77 -0.31 -3.07
N GLY A 171 -19.52 -0.24 -1.97
CA GLY A 171 -20.82 -0.89 -1.83
C GLY A 171 -21.82 -0.29 -2.82
N LEU A 172 -21.77 -0.75 -4.07
CA LEU A 172 -22.87 -0.64 -5.04
C LEU A 172 -23.85 -1.83 -4.89
N GLU A 173 -23.77 -2.57 -3.80
CA GLU A 173 -24.82 -3.50 -3.44
C GLU A 173 -26.07 -2.69 -3.05
N THR A 174 -26.93 -2.50 -4.06
CA THR A 174 -28.34 -2.20 -3.91
C THR A 174 -28.89 -2.99 -2.73
N LYS A 175 -29.23 -2.30 -1.64
CA LYS A 175 -30.14 -2.82 -0.63
C LYS A 175 -31.37 -3.34 -1.36
N LYS A 176 -31.54 -4.65 -1.43
CA LYS A 176 -32.84 -5.29 -1.71
C LYS A 176 -33.63 -5.36 -0.42
#